data_AF-A0AA36HJQ2-F1
#
_entry.id   AF-A0AA36HJQ2-F1
#
_cell.length_a   1.000
_cell.length_b   1.000
_cell.length_c   1.000
_cell.angle_alpha   90.00
_cell.angle_beta   90.00
_cell.angle_gamma   90.00
#
_symmetry.space_group_name_H-M   'P 1'
#
loop_
_entity.id
_entity.type
_entity.pdbx_description
1 polymer ?
#
loop_
_entity_poly.entity_id
_entity_poly.type
_entity_poly.pdbx_seq_one_letter_code
_entity_poly.pdbx_strand_id
1 'polypeptide(L)'
;MALSASAFVAPDARVGVKAPPALAAGRAAAPAPPGGSHAALAVCAAAAVAAGRARRTARREGPQVSKEKSPETQEEADSWGDKFVWEKAWYPLAVVEDLDDTRPTPLTLLGEDLVVWKDGEGQWRVFEDRCPHRSVPLSEGRVEKDGTLLCSYHGWRFNGEGKATEIPQAMKASKERLLENPRACAAARPAQVRLGVLWVWGESGPDAALESALLEPNLPTELEDPAMKDRATAGVWSHRDMPYGWEVAFENVTDPAHVAVAHHNIVSNRYEDPCPIKVDFVRKPSNKEGFSFRTTRVEQKKRSPDDDAVTTMDFRPPCQMQIRSLYPSGASLTLLINFVPTKPGFTKLIGSTMLIKGEKGETPKGFGMYNAPLPRWLMHVLGPVFLNQDAVFLHHQQNILEKEKRKHGKSWKESYWIPTEADKGTVTLRRWLDKNGGVGWSKAANTDIETTDKEQLFDTYKSHTCQCAACQRALKWTDRVNKTFKYSALACASAGLSAGSWPLLAGGAALGAGAHASAKLRRMFYEVPFHHQDEMDAEKDGFDSVNTRPKQAATKEPDKQTSESMKPVPPSGPKPTGSSSFSFWKNRLGWSKPKPEEAVK
;
A
#
# COMPACT_ATOMS: atom_id res chain seq x y z
N MET A 1 -64.75 6.22 -2.07
CA MET A 1 -65.33 6.92 -0.89
C MET A 1 -64.27 7.88 -0.35
N ALA A 2 -64.71 9.09 0.01
CA ALA A 2 -63.98 10.33 0.36
C ALA A 2 -62.66 10.16 1.16
N LEU A 3 -61.56 10.83 0.81
CA LEU A 3 -61.20 12.24 1.06
C LEU A 3 -61.33 12.69 2.53
N SER A 4 -60.18 13.01 3.15
CA SER A 4 -60.08 14.12 4.11
C SER A 4 -58.70 14.77 4.03
N ALA A 5 -58.71 16.01 3.59
CA ALA A 5 -57.62 16.98 3.64
C ALA A 5 -57.90 17.97 4.78
N SER A 6 -56.85 18.58 5.35
CA SER A 6 -56.78 19.93 5.97
C SER A 6 -55.55 19.99 6.91
N ALA A 7 -54.77 21.05 7.05
CA ALA A 7 -54.71 22.35 6.39
C ALA A 7 -53.38 23.04 6.79
N PHE A 8 -52.89 23.91 5.92
CA PHE A 8 -51.86 24.93 6.17
C PHE A 8 -52.31 25.96 7.21
N VAL A 9 -51.41 26.45 8.08
CA VAL A 9 -51.29 27.87 8.48
C VAL A 9 -49.85 28.16 8.95
N ALA A 10 -49.21 29.16 8.34
CA ALA A 10 -48.11 29.94 8.92
C ALA A 10 -48.68 31.27 9.47
N PRO A 11 -48.03 31.92 10.44
CA PRO A 11 -47.49 33.24 10.11
C PRO A 11 -46.15 33.61 10.78
N ASP A 12 -45.49 34.55 10.09
CA ASP A 12 -44.37 35.41 10.48
C ASP A 12 -44.31 35.88 11.94
N ALA A 13 -43.11 35.90 12.53
CA ALA A 13 -42.62 37.02 13.34
C ALA A 13 -41.11 36.92 13.61
N ARG A 14 -40.40 38.01 13.24
CA ARG A 14 -38.98 38.30 13.49
C ARG A 14 -38.69 38.37 15.00
N VAL A 15 -37.44 38.08 15.39
CA VAL A 15 -36.53 38.92 16.22
C VAL A 15 -35.45 38.04 16.90
N GLY A 16 -34.18 38.46 16.78
CA GLY A 16 -33.19 38.27 17.85
C GLY A 16 -32.04 37.29 17.59
N VAL A 17 -31.14 37.59 16.65
CA VAL A 17 -29.80 37.00 16.61
C VAL A 17 -29.03 37.46 17.86
N LYS A 18 -28.70 36.54 18.76
CA LYS A 18 -27.73 36.76 19.85
C LYS A 18 -26.39 36.15 19.44
N ALA A 19 -25.40 37.01 19.24
CA ALA A 19 -24.00 36.61 19.05
C ALA A 19 -23.44 35.91 20.31
N PRO A 20 -22.57 34.89 20.18
CA PRO A 20 -21.85 34.33 21.31
C PRO A 20 -20.71 35.27 21.76
N PRO A 21 -20.34 35.26 23.05
CA PRO A 21 -19.38 36.21 23.60
C PRO A 21 -17.94 35.93 23.15
N ALA A 22 -17.21 37.01 22.92
CA ALA A 22 -15.78 37.01 22.63
C ALA A 22 -14.98 36.49 23.85
N LEU A 23 -14.21 35.42 23.63
CA LEU A 23 -13.23 34.92 24.60
C LEU A 23 -11.92 35.70 24.45
N ALA A 24 -11.54 36.35 25.55
CA ALA A 24 -10.35 37.16 25.70
C ALA A 24 -9.06 36.36 25.45
N ALA A 25 -8.13 36.99 24.74
CA ALA A 25 -6.78 36.49 24.49
C ALA A 25 -5.94 36.54 25.77
N GLY A 26 -5.81 35.41 26.46
CA GLY A 26 -4.80 35.19 27.50
C GLY A 26 -3.57 34.50 26.91
N ARG A 27 -2.40 35.15 26.99
CA ARG A 27 -1.10 34.56 26.69
C ARG A 27 -0.80 33.44 27.70
N ALA A 28 -0.82 32.19 27.24
CA ALA A 28 -0.20 31.07 27.93
C ALA A 28 0.91 30.51 27.03
N ALA A 29 2.15 30.55 27.51
CA ALA A 29 3.30 29.95 26.83
C ALA A 29 3.13 28.42 26.81
N ALA A 30 3.13 27.84 25.61
CA ALA A 30 3.11 26.39 25.43
C ALA A 30 4.46 25.78 25.88
N PRO A 31 4.47 24.69 26.65
CA PRO A 31 5.71 23.98 26.96
C PRO A 31 6.23 23.27 25.70
N ALA A 32 7.55 23.31 25.52
CA ALA A 32 8.24 22.67 24.40
C ALA A 32 7.96 21.16 24.36
N PRO A 33 7.73 20.56 23.17
CA PRO A 33 7.56 19.12 23.06
C PRO A 33 8.90 18.40 23.34
N PRO A 34 8.91 17.27 24.07
CA PRO A 34 10.12 16.48 24.23
C PRO A 34 10.51 15.86 22.88
N GLY A 35 11.81 15.94 22.56
CA GLY A 35 12.37 15.46 21.30
C GLY A 35 12.16 13.96 21.12
N GLY A 36 11.57 13.58 19.99
CA GLY A 36 11.30 12.18 19.65
C GLY A 36 10.91 12.01 18.17
N SER A 37 11.83 12.33 17.25
CA SER A 37 11.59 12.25 15.80
C SER A 37 11.80 10.86 15.16
N HIS A 38 11.67 9.77 15.92
CA HIS A 38 11.87 8.40 15.39
C HIS A 38 10.59 7.56 15.25
N ALA A 39 9.45 8.02 15.75
CA ALA A 39 8.23 7.21 15.80
C ALA A 39 7.30 7.34 14.56
N ALA A 40 7.54 8.29 13.66
CA ALA A 40 6.64 8.55 12.52
C ALA A 40 6.85 7.63 11.29
N LEU A 41 7.98 6.91 11.23
CA LEU A 41 8.34 6.05 10.10
C LEU A 41 8.14 4.55 10.38
N ALA A 42 7.94 4.16 11.64
CA ALA A 42 7.70 2.77 12.04
C ALA A 42 6.32 2.22 11.59
N VAL A 43 5.51 3.07 10.96
CA VAL A 43 4.07 2.87 10.69
C VAL A 43 3.77 1.88 9.55
N CYS A 44 4.71 1.64 8.63
CA CYS A 44 4.56 0.59 7.60
C CYS A 44 5.41 -0.66 7.88
N ALA A 45 6.24 -0.60 8.93
CA ALA A 45 7.45 -1.39 9.10
C ALA A 45 7.35 -2.47 10.20
N ALA A 46 6.41 -2.34 11.11
CA ALA A 46 6.51 -3.02 12.39
C ALA A 46 5.52 -4.20 12.49
N ALA A 47 5.96 -5.36 12.00
CA ALA A 47 5.35 -6.65 12.36
C ALA A 47 6.32 -7.86 12.31
N ALA A 48 7.62 -7.69 12.03
CA ALA A 48 8.49 -8.84 11.69
C ALA A 48 9.52 -9.28 12.76
N VAL A 49 9.50 -8.78 14.00
CA VAL A 49 10.58 -9.08 14.96
C VAL A 49 10.05 -9.65 16.26
N ALA A 50 10.09 -10.99 16.42
CA ALA A 50 10.07 -11.60 17.76
C ALA A 50 10.45 -13.08 17.84
N ALA A 51 11.30 -13.43 18.83
CA ALA A 51 11.19 -14.64 19.67
C ALA A 51 12.31 -14.77 20.72
N GLY A 52 11.96 -15.34 21.89
CA GLY A 52 12.86 -15.62 23.02
C GLY A 52 12.87 -17.09 23.51
N ARG A 53 14.10 -17.51 23.88
CA ARG A 53 14.63 -18.63 24.72
C ARG A 53 13.83 -19.92 25.01
N ALA A 54 14.46 -21.05 24.67
CA ALA A 54 14.46 -22.30 25.43
C ALA A 54 15.81 -22.51 26.17
N ARG A 55 15.78 -23.14 27.35
CA ARG A 55 16.93 -23.37 28.25
C ARG A 55 17.92 -24.38 27.67
N ARG A 56 19.22 -24.10 27.82
CA ARG A 56 20.35 -24.97 27.47
C ARG A 56 20.60 -26.03 28.53
N THR A 57 20.78 -27.27 28.09
CA THR A 57 21.84 -28.17 28.60
C THR A 57 22.28 -29.12 27.48
N ALA A 58 23.59 -29.12 27.19
CA ALA A 58 24.44 -30.19 26.62
C ALA A 58 25.40 -29.66 25.55
N ARG A 59 26.63 -30.17 25.61
CA ARG A 59 27.85 -29.71 24.93
C ARG A 59 28.20 -30.66 23.78
N ARG A 60 28.60 -30.06 22.65
CA ARG A 60 29.39 -30.60 21.50
C ARG A 60 28.94 -31.93 20.89
N GLU A 61 28.52 -31.85 19.63
CA GLU A 61 29.26 -32.31 18.43
C GLU A 61 28.61 -31.65 17.20
N GLY A 62 29.41 -31.19 16.24
CA GLY A 62 28.90 -30.46 15.07
C GLY A 62 28.15 -31.40 14.13
N PRO A 63 26.95 -31.06 13.63
CA PRO A 63 26.31 -31.88 12.62
C PRO A 63 26.97 -31.59 11.27
N GLN A 64 27.58 -32.62 10.69
CA GLN A 64 27.78 -32.69 9.24
C GLN A 64 26.41 -32.51 8.59
N VAL A 65 26.27 -31.47 7.76
CA VAL A 65 25.11 -31.30 6.89
C VAL A 65 25.13 -32.45 5.89
N SER A 66 24.38 -33.51 6.20
CA SER A 66 24.01 -34.52 5.23
C SER A 66 23.17 -33.84 4.14
N LYS A 67 23.44 -34.19 2.88
CA LYS A 67 22.62 -33.85 1.73
C LYS A 67 21.26 -34.54 1.87
N GLU A 68 20.36 -34.03 2.68
CA GLU A 68 18.94 -34.31 2.52
C GLU A 68 18.39 -33.36 1.45
N LYS A 69 18.34 -33.85 0.21
CA LYS A 69 17.30 -33.40 -0.72
C LYS A 69 15.98 -33.78 -0.04
N SER A 70 15.22 -32.83 0.48
CA SER A 70 13.80 -33.09 0.78
C SER A 70 13.04 -33.04 -0.54
N PRO A 71 12.54 -34.17 -1.08
CA PRO A 71 11.56 -34.15 -2.14
C PRO A 71 10.19 -34.15 -1.45
N GLU A 72 9.68 -32.98 -1.07
CA GLU A 72 8.26 -32.88 -0.73
C GLU A 72 7.46 -33.22 -1.99
N THR A 73 6.77 -34.38 -1.96
CA THR A 73 6.26 -35.10 -3.12
C THR A 73 5.01 -34.46 -3.73
N GLN A 74 4.74 -34.77 -5.00
CA GLN A 74 3.49 -34.42 -5.70
C GLN A 74 2.23 -34.79 -4.88
N GLU A 75 2.32 -35.84 -4.07
CA GLU A 75 1.29 -36.30 -3.14
C GLU A 75 0.86 -35.23 -2.11
N GLU A 76 1.79 -34.40 -1.63
CA GLU A 76 1.45 -33.33 -0.70
C GLU A 76 0.63 -32.23 -1.40
N ALA A 77 0.98 -31.86 -2.63
CA ALA A 77 0.22 -30.88 -3.41
C ALA A 77 -1.16 -31.40 -3.84
N ASP A 78 -1.28 -32.72 -4.03
CA ASP A 78 -2.56 -33.37 -4.33
C ASP A 78 -3.50 -33.42 -3.11
N SER A 79 -2.95 -33.29 -1.89
CA SER A 79 -3.73 -33.23 -0.65
C SER A 79 -4.41 -31.88 -0.36
N TRP A 80 -4.11 -30.83 -1.14
CA TRP A 80 -4.61 -29.46 -0.89
C TRP A 80 -6.05 -29.20 -1.33
N GLY A 81 -6.73 -30.23 -1.85
CA GLY A 81 -8.12 -30.18 -2.31
C GLY A 81 -8.27 -29.66 -3.75
N ASP A 82 -9.50 -29.34 -4.11
CA ASP A 82 -9.85 -28.83 -5.44
C ASP A 82 -9.18 -27.51 -5.76
N LYS A 83 -9.01 -27.21 -7.05
CA LYS A 83 -8.40 -25.95 -7.48
C LYS A 83 -9.26 -24.76 -7.00
N PHE A 84 -8.58 -23.71 -6.58
CA PHE A 84 -9.17 -22.41 -6.30
C PHE A 84 -9.73 -21.78 -7.58
N VAL A 85 -10.96 -21.29 -7.53
CA VAL A 85 -11.64 -20.64 -8.65
C VAL A 85 -11.62 -19.14 -8.41
N TRP A 86 -10.83 -18.40 -9.19
CA TRP A 86 -10.55 -16.98 -8.94
C TRP A 86 -11.78 -16.10 -9.14
N GLU A 87 -12.62 -16.44 -10.09
CA GLU A 87 -13.86 -15.73 -10.41
C GLU A 87 -14.92 -15.86 -9.31
N LYS A 88 -14.83 -16.92 -8.49
CA LYS A 88 -15.81 -17.24 -7.44
C LYS A 88 -15.32 -16.82 -6.06
N ALA A 89 -14.90 -15.56 -5.95
CA ALA A 89 -14.40 -14.98 -4.72
C ALA A 89 -14.70 -13.48 -4.61
N TRP A 90 -14.67 -12.97 -3.37
CA TRP A 90 -14.79 -11.56 -3.06
C TRP A 90 -13.43 -10.84 -3.08
N TYR A 91 -13.38 -9.68 -3.74
CA TYR A 91 -12.19 -8.84 -3.83
C TYR A 91 -12.46 -7.43 -3.30
N PRO A 92 -11.60 -6.86 -2.44
CA PRO A 92 -11.70 -5.47 -2.05
C PRO A 92 -11.17 -4.59 -3.19
N LEU A 93 -12.00 -3.79 -3.87
CA LEU A 93 -11.59 -3.02 -5.05
C LEU A 93 -11.40 -1.52 -4.83
N ALA A 94 -12.08 -0.95 -3.83
CA ALA A 94 -12.00 0.49 -3.57
C ALA A 94 -12.27 0.83 -2.10
N VAL A 95 -11.63 1.90 -1.62
CA VAL A 95 -12.00 2.52 -0.33
C VAL A 95 -13.16 3.47 -0.61
N VAL A 96 -14.30 3.27 0.06
CA VAL A 96 -15.55 3.98 -0.26
C VAL A 96 -15.42 5.50 -0.11
N GLU A 97 -14.64 5.97 0.86
CA GLU A 97 -14.38 7.39 1.07
C GLU A 97 -13.61 8.09 -0.06
N ASP A 98 -12.98 7.31 -0.94
CA ASP A 98 -12.22 7.82 -2.09
C ASP A 98 -13.03 7.79 -3.39
N LEU A 99 -14.16 7.09 -3.42
CA LEU A 99 -15.05 7.07 -4.57
C LEU A 99 -15.85 8.38 -4.67
N ASP A 100 -15.99 8.88 -5.89
CA ASP A 100 -16.84 10.02 -6.21
C ASP A 100 -18.27 9.52 -6.46
N ASP A 101 -19.21 9.91 -5.61
CA ASP A 101 -20.59 9.45 -5.71
C ASP A 101 -21.42 10.19 -6.77
N THR A 102 -20.83 11.17 -7.45
CA THR A 102 -21.51 11.98 -8.48
C THR A 102 -21.25 11.50 -9.91
N ARG A 103 -20.36 10.52 -10.09
CA ARG A 103 -19.94 10.05 -11.41
C ARG A 103 -19.57 8.57 -11.40
N PRO A 104 -19.66 7.88 -12.54
CA PRO A 104 -19.07 6.57 -12.66
C PRO A 104 -17.54 6.65 -12.56
N THR A 105 -16.94 5.62 -11.95
CA THR A 105 -15.49 5.46 -11.78
C THR A 105 -15.05 4.13 -12.40
N PRO A 106 -14.05 4.11 -13.29
CA PRO A 106 -13.51 2.87 -13.83
C PRO A 106 -12.67 2.13 -12.78
N LEU A 107 -12.75 0.81 -12.78
CA LEU A 107 -11.95 -0.12 -11.97
C LEU A 107 -11.51 -1.30 -12.86
N THR A 108 -10.57 -2.10 -12.40
CA THR A 108 -10.13 -3.31 -13.11
C THR A 108 -9.95 -4.46 -12.12
N LEU A 109 -10.43 -5.65 -12.47
CA LEU A 109 -10.27 -6.88 -11.69
C LEU A 109 -10.11 -8.07 -12.64
N LEU A 110 -9.13 -8.94 -12.40
CA LEU A 110 -8.87 -10.15 -13.20
C LEU A 110 -8.75 -9.87 -14.70
N GLY A 111 -8.23 -8.71 -15.06
CA GLY A 111 -8.04 -8.23 -16.43
C GLY A 111 -9.31 -7.70 -17.11
N GLU A 112 -10.42 -7.57 -16.38
CA GLU A 112 -11.68 -7.03 -16.88
C GLU A 112 -11.90 -5.61 -16.37
N ASP A 113 -12.31 -4.73 -17.28
CA ASP A 113 -12.70 -3.37 -16.95
C ASP A 113 -14.11 -3.37 -16.34
N LEU A 114 -14.24 -2.67 -15.22
CA LEU A 114 -15.46 -2.53 -14.44
C LEU A 114 -15.79 -1.06 -14.28
N VAL A 115 -17.08 -0.76 -14.07
CA VAL A 115 -17.55 0.57 -13.69
C VAL A 115 -18.27 0.50 -12.35
N VAL A 116 -17.92 1.39 -11.43
CA VAL A 116 -18.63 1.59 -10.18
C VAL A 116 -19.32 2.95 -10.15
N TRP A 117 -20.54 3.01 -9.63
CA TRP A 117 -21.23 4.25 -9.31
C TRP A 117 -22.19 4.05 -8.14
N LYS A 118 -22.69 5.16 -7.58
CA LYS A 118 -23.71 5.13 -6.53
C LYS A 118 -25.08 5.32 -7.16
N ASP A 119 -25.98 4.38 -6.93
CA ASP A 119 -27.33 4.41 -7.50
C ASP A 119 -28.29 5.32 -6.71
N GLY A 120 -29.55 5.35 -7.15
CA GLY A 120 -30.60 6.20 -6.57
C GLY A 120 -31.04 5.76 -5.17
N GLU A 121 -30.68 4.53 -4.78
CA GLU A 121 -30.90 3.95 -3.46
C GLU A 121 -29.69 4.17 -2.53
N GLY A 122 -28.67 4.88 -3.01
CA GLY A 122 -27.43 5.15 -2.28
C GLY A 122 -26.48 3.96 -2.19
N GLN A 123 -26.74 2.89 -2.96
CA GLN A 123 -25.91 1.68 -2.99
C GLN A 123 -24.83 1.79 -4.07
N TRP A 124 -23.63 1.30 -3.77
CA TRP A 124 -22.57 1.18 -4.77
C TRP A 124 -22.85 -0.02 -5.67
N ARG A 125 -22.96 0.22 -6.97
CA ARG A 125 -23.23 -0.79 -7.99
C ARG A 125 -22.02 -0.94 -8.89
N VAL A 126 -21.81 -2.17 -9.37
CA VAL A 126 -20.66 -2.50 -10.21
C VAL A 126 -21.12 -3.28 -11.41
N PHE A 127 -20.77 -2.80 -12.60
CA PHE A 127 -20.96 -3.52 -13.87
C PHE A 127 -19.62 -3.83 -14.51
N GLU A 128 -19.62 -4.77 -15.44
CA GLU A 128 -18.63 -4.76 -16.51
C GLU A 128 -18.69 -3.42 -17.24
N ASP A 129 -17.53 -2.83 -17.56
CA ASP A 129 -17.44 -1.52 -18.18
C ASP A 129 -17.72 -1.56 -19.69
N ARG A 130 -18.89 -2.07 -20.03
CA ARG A 130 -19.25 -2.38 -21.41
C ARG A 130 -20.75 -2.23 -21.62
N CYS A 131 -21.13 -1.25 -22.43
CA CYS A 131 -22.51 -1.08 -22.84
C CYS A 131 -22.96 -2.25 -23.74
N PRO A 132 -24.07 -2.95 -23.44
CA PRO A 132 -24.55 -4.08 -24.24
C PRO A 132 -24.98 -3.70 -25.67
N HIS A 133 -25.21 -2.40 -25.93
CA HIS A 133 -25.59 -1.91 -27.25
C HIS A 133 -24.43 -1.98 -28.25
N ARG A 134 -23.28 -1.35 -27.95
CA ARG A 134 -22.12 -1.24 -28.87
C ARG A 134 -20.76 -1.29 -28.17
N SER A 135 -20.69 -1.90 -26.99
CA SER A 135 -19.46 -2.16 -26.23
C SER A 135 -18.61 -0.93 -25.87
N VAL A 136 -19.20 0.26 -25.87
CA VAL A 136 -18.50 1.46 -25.34
C VAL A 136 -18.44 1.40 -23.81
N PRO A 137 -17.40 1.97 -23.19
CA PRO A 137 -17.28 2.03 -21.74
C PRO A 137 -18.43 2.81 -21.13
N LEU A 138 -19.04 2.24 -20.10
CA LEU A 138 -20.07 2.86 -19.28
C LEU A 138 -19.48 3.83 -18.25
N SER A 139 -18.19 3.70 -17.93
CA SER A 139 -17.40 4.61 -17.09
C SER A 139 -17.23 6.01 -17.70
N GLU A 140 -17.31 6.12 -19.03
CA GLU A 140 -17.40 7.41 -19.74
C GLU A 140 -18.82 8.03 -19.66
N GLY A 141 -19.74 7.36 -18.99
CA GLY A 141 -21.14 7.71 -18.78
C GLY A 141 -21.39 8.81 -17.73
N ARG A 142 -22.64 8.88 -17.27
CA ARG A 142 -23.08 9.82 -16.21
C ARG A 142 -24.06 9.12 -15.27
N VAL A 143 -24.08 9.53 -14.01
CA VAL A 143 -25.14 9.15 -13.07
C VAL A 143 -26.26 10.17 -13.22
N GLU A 144 -27.45 9.70 -13.58
CA GLU A 144 -28.63 10.56 -13.71
C GLU A 144 -29.23 10.91 -12.34
N LYS A 145 -30.14 11.89 -12.31
CA LYS A 145 -30.76 12.35 -11.05
C LYS A 145 -31.53 11.28 -10.29
N ASP A 146 -32.03 10.26 -10.99
CA ASP A 146 -32.67 9.08 -10.38
C ASP A 146 -31.68 7.96 -10.05
N GLY A 147 -30.38 8.21 -10.23
CA GLY A 147 -29.28 7.28 -9.94
C GLY A 147 -29.09 6.15 -10.95
N THR A 148 -29.78 6.19 -12.08
CA THR A 148 -29.48 5.28 -13.21
C THR A 148 -28.18 5.66 -13.90
N LEU A 149 -27.48 4.67 -14.44
CA LEU A 149 -26.25 4.88 -15.21
C LEU A 149 -26.60 5.13 -16.68
N LEU A 150 -26.23 6.30 -17.19
CA LEU A 150 -26.41 6.72 -18.59
C LEU A 150 -25.15 6.41 -19.39
N CYS A 151 -25.30 5.64 -20.47
CA CYS A 151 -24.26 5.47 -21.48
C CYS A 151 -24.10 6.75 -22.33
N SER A 152 -22.89 7.31 -22.37
CA SER A 152 -22.58 8.56 -23.10
C SER A 152 -22.68 8.47 -24.62
N TYR A 153 -22.80 7.28 -25.22
CA TYR A 153 -22.86 7.15 -26.67
C TYR A 153 -24.27 7.34 -27.23
N HIS A 154 -25.24 6.55 -26.76
CA HIS A 154 -26.61 6.57 -27.30
C HIS A 154 -27.68 6.87 -26.25
N GLY A 155 -27.27 7.19 -25.01
CA GLY A 155 -28.19 7.56 -23.94
C GLY A 155 -29.03 6.40 -23.39
N TRP A 156 -28.58 5.15 -23.58
CA TRP A 156 -29.20 4.01 -22.90
C TRP A 156 -28.97 4.15 -21.39
N ARG A 157 -30.00 3.86 -20.60
CA ARG A 157 -29.95 3.97 -19.13
C ARG A 157 -30.14 2.62 -18.48
N PHE A 158 -29.43 2.39 -17.37
CA PHE A 158 -29.47 1.13 -16.63
C PHE A 158 -29.72 1.40 -15.14
N ASN A 159 -30.56 0.59 -14.50
CA ASN A 159 -30.73 0.61 -13.04
C ASN A 159 -29.55 -0.10 -12.34
N GLY A 160 -29.54 -0.21 -11.02
CA GLY A 160 -28.46 -0.89 -10.28
C GLY A 160 -28.33 -2.40 -10.51
N GLU A 161 -29.34 -3.04 -11.09
CA GLU A 161 -29.38 -4.49 -11.35
C GLU A 161 -28.93 -4.86 -12.77
N GLY A 162 -28.62 -3.86 -13.60
CA GLY A 162 -28.23 -4.05 -15.00
C GLY A 162 -29.38 -3.91 -15.98
N LYS A 163 -30.64 -3.81 -15.52
CA LYS A 163 -31.79 -3.71 -16.40
C LYS A 163 -31.81 -2.36 -17.13
N ALA A 164 -31.98 -2.41 -18.45
CA ALA A 164 -32.23 -1.20 -19.24
C ALA A 164 -33.54 -0.54 -18.80
N THR A 165 -33.49 0.74 -18.45
CA THR A 165 -34.65 1.55 -18.05
C THR A 165 -35.09 2.52 -19.14
N GLU A 166 -34.17 2.90 -20.04
CA GLU A 166 -34.46 3.81 -21.16
C GLU A 166 -33.64 3.43 -22.39
N ILE A 167 -34.30 3.41 -23.55
CA ILE A 167 -33.69 3.24 -24.87
C ILE A 167 -34.27 4.37 -25.73
N PRO A 168 -33.60 5.54 -25.82
CA PRO A 168 -34.21 6.72 -26.44
C PRO A 168 -34.57 6.55 -27.91
N GLN A 169 -33.89 5.63 -28.61
CA GLN A 169 -34.12 5.34 -30.02
C GLN A 169 -35.25 4.32 -30.26
N ALA A 170 -35.85 3.75 -29.19
CA ALA A 170 -36.93 2.79 -29.33
C ALA A 170 -38.25 3.48 -29.71
N MET A 171 -38.92 2.97 -30.75
CA MET A 171 -40.29 3.38 -31.06
C MET A 171 -41.22 2.94 -29.93
N LYS A 172 -42.23 3.77 -29.61
CA LYS A 172 -43.20 3.52 -28.54
C LYS A 172 -43.81 2.12 -28.62
N ALA A 173 -44.19 1.65 -29.81
CA ALA A 173 -44.79 0.33 -30.02
C ALA A 173 -43.87 -0.87 -29.70
N SER A 174 -42.56 -0.64 -29.58
CA SER A 174 -41.55 -1.68 -29.34
C SER A 174 -40.74 -1.50 -28.05
N LYS A 175 -40.97 -0.40 -27.31
CA LYS A 175 -40.10 0.02 -26.22
C LYS A 175 -40.10 -0.99 -25.09
N GLU A 176 -41.28 -1.43 -24.64
CA GLU A 176 -41.42 -2.40 -23.55
C GLU A 176 -40.71 -3.72 -23.89
N ARG A 177 -40.95 -4.26 -25.09
CA ARG A 177 -40.29 -5.48 -25.58
C ARG A 177 -38.77 -5.36 -25.64
N LEU A 178 -38.23 -4.18 -25.98
CA LEU A 178 -36.79 -3.95 -26.03
C LEU A 178 -36.17 -3.86 -24.62
N LEU A 179 -36.86 -3.19 -23.69
CA LEU A 179 -36.43 -3.09 -22.28
C LEU A 179 -36.49 -4.43 -21.54
N GLU A 180 -37.38 -5.33 -21.95
CA GLU A 180 -37.49 -6.69 -21.39
C GLU A 180 -36.49 -7.68 -21.99
N ASN A 181 -35.78 -7.31 -23.07
CA ASN A 181 -34.84 -8.20 -23.71
C ASN A 181 -33.58 -8.37 -22.83
N PRO A 182 -33.19 -9.61 -22.44
CA PRO A 182 -31.99 -9.83 -21.63
C PRO A 182 -30.70 -9.30 -22.28
N ARG A 183 -30.64 -9.23 -23.61
CA ARG A 183 -29.49 -8.65 -24.34
C ARG A 183 -29.40 -7.13 -24.21
N ALA A 184 -30.43 -6.48 -23.69
CA ALA A 184 -30.40 -5.06 -23.37
C ALA A 184 -29.83 -4.81 -21.97
N CYS A 185 -29.64 -5.83 -21.12
CA CYS A 185 -29.11 -5.65 -19.78
C CYS A 185 -27.58 -5.49 -19.78
N ALA A 186 -27.08 -4.59 -18.93
CA ALA A 186 -25.66 -4.53 -18.59
C ALA A 186 -25.29 -5.70 -17.66
N ALA A 187 -24.05 -6.17 -17.75
CA ALA A 187 -23.57 -7.29 -16.94
C ALA A 187 -23.22 -6.81 -15.52
N ALA A 188 -24.12 -7.06 -14.58
CA ALA A 188 -23.96 -6.67 -13.19
C ALA A 188 -23.10 -7.65 -12.38
N ARG A 189 -22.29 -7.11 -11.47
CA ARG A 189 -21.53 -7.89 -10.49
C ARG A 189 -22.09 -7.68 -9.09
N PRO A 190 -22.23 -8.75 -8.30
CA PRO A 190 -22.48 -8.61 -6.87
C PRO A 190 -21.42 -7.73 -6.22
N ALA A 191 -21.87 -6.76 -5.43
CA ALA A 191 -21.02 -5.81 -4.72
C ALA A 191 -21.62 -5.51 -3.35
N GLN A 192 -20.75 -5.31 -2.36
CA GLN A 192 -21.15 -4.95 -1.00
C GLN A 192 -20.12 -4.04 -0.34
N VAL A 193 -20.56 -3.16 0.56
CA VAL A 193 -19.66 -2.33 1.37
C VAL A 193 -19.52 -2.94 2.75
N ARG A 194 -18.30 -3.27 3.15
CA ARG A 194 -17.95 -3.80 4.48
C ARG A 194 -16.68 -3.13 4.97
N LEU A 195 -16.69 -2.67 6.22
CA LEU A 195 -15.56 -1.98 6.86
C LEU A 195 -15.03 -0.76 6.08
N GLY A 196 -15.91 -0.04 5.36
CA GLY A 196 -15.54 1.13 4.54
C GLY A 196 -14.85 0.80 3.21
N VAL A 197 -14.84 -0.47 2.82
CA VAL A 197 -14.27 -0.98 1.57
C VAL A 197 -15.37 -1.56 0.69
N LEU A 198 -15.32 -1.28 -0.60
CA LEU A 198 -16.17 -1.89 -1.62
C LEU A 198 -15.59 -3.26 -1.99
N TRP A 199 -16.36 -4.31 -1.73
CA TRP A 199 -16.07 -5.68 -2.11
C TRP A 199 -16.87 -6.05 -3.34
N VAL A 200 -16.22 -6.68 -4.31
CA VAL A 200 -16.81 -7.05 -5.60
C VAL A 200 -16.54 -8.52 -5.87
N TRP A 201 -17.56 -9.21 -6.37
CA TRP A 201 -17.45 -10.61 -6.79
C TRP A 201 -16.66 -10.74 -8.11
N GLY A 202 -15.92 -11.83 -8.24
CA GLY A 202 -14.99 -12.04 -9.35
C GLY A 202 -15.62 -12.23 -10.74
N GLU A 203 -16.92 -12.51 -10.82
CA GLU A 203 -17.67 -12.63 -12.09
C GLU A 203 -19.05 -11.95 -12.05
N SER A 204 -19.62 -11.76 -13.24
CA SER A 204 -21.01 -11.37 -13.45
C SER A 204 -21.87 -12.61 -13.78
N GLY A 205 -23.19 -12.43 -13.85
CA GLY A 205 -24.10 -13.45 -14.38
C GLY A 205 -25.13 -13.98 -13.36
N PRO A 206 -26.03 -14.87 -13.80
CA PRO A 206 -27.18 -15.32 -12.99
C PRO A 206 -26.75 -16.11 -11.75
N ASP A 207 -25.73 -16.95 -11.86
CA ASP A 207 -25.24 -17.77 -10.75
C ASP A 207 -24.40 -16.94 -9.77
N ALA A 208 -23.76 -15.86 -10.24
CA ALA A 208 -22.94 -14.99 -9.40
C ALA A 208 -23.70 -14.43 -8.20
N ALA A 209 -24.97 -14.06 -8.37
CA ALA A 209 -25.81 -13.57 -7.27
C ALA A 209 -26.06 -14.63 -6.20
N LEU A 210 -26.30 -15.88 -6.60
CA LEU A 210 -26.53 -17.00 -5.67
C LEU A 210 -25.22 -17.41 -4.98
N GLU A 211 -24.14 -17.58 -5.75
CA GLU A 211 -22.86 -18.06 -5.23
C GLU A 211 -22.19 -17.04 -4.32
N SER A 212 -22.25 -15.75 -4.68
CA SER A 212 -21.71 -14.67 -3.85
C SER A 212 -22.45 -14.53 -2.51
N ALA A 213 -23.72 -14.93 -2.44
CA ALA A 213 -24.49 -14.95 -1.20
C ALA A 213 -24.15 -16.13 -0.28
N LEU A 214 -23.47 -17.17 -0.79
CA LEU A 214 -23.05 -18.33 0.00
C LEU A 214 -21.67 -18.14 0.65
N LEU A 215 -20.95 -17.08 0.30
CA LEU A 215 -19.60 -16.81 0.74
C LEU A 215 -19.48 -15.40 1.29
N GLU A 216 -18.84 -15.26 2.44
CA GLU A 216 -18.51 -13.96 3.00
C GLU A 216 -17.16 -13.48 2.46
N PRO A 217 -16.95 -12.16 2.31
CA PRO A 217 -15.63 -11.63 2.05
C PRO A 217 -14.65 -11.99 3.18
N ASN A 218 -13.35 -12.06 2.87
CA ASN A 218 -12.31 -12.29 3.88
C ASN A 218 -12.18 -11.08 4.80
N LEU A 219 -13.04 -11.00 5.81
CA LEU A 219 -13.10 -9.91 6.76
C LEU A 219 -12.36 -10.29 8.05
N PRO A 220 -11.69 -9.32 8.68
CA PRO A 220 -11.19 -9.51 10.04
C PRO A 220 -12.35 -9.53 11.02
N THR A 221 -12.65 -10.71 11.55
CA THR A 221 -13.84 -10.97 12.37
C THR A 221 -13.86 -10.11 13.63
N GLU A 222 -12.70 -9.79 14.21
CA GLU A 222 -12.62 -8.97 15.42
C GLU A 222 -13.10 -7.52 15.20
N LEU A 223 -13.09 -7.01 13.97
CA LEU A 223 -13.61 -5.67 13.66
C LEU A 223 -15.14 -5.64 13.50
N GLU A 224 -15.76 -6.79 13.28
CA GLU A 224 -17.21 -6.92 13.10
C GLU A 224 -17.92 -7.44 14.34
N ASP A 225 -17.18 -8.06 15.26
CA ASP A 225 -17.72 -8.53 16.53
C ASP A 225 -18.13 -7.35 17.44
N PRO A 226 -19.43 -7.19 17.75
CA PRO A 226 -19.91 -6.13 18.64
C PRO A 226 -19.28 -6.19 20.04
N ALA A 227 -18.85 -7.37 20.51
CA ALA A 227 -18.17 -7.54 21.79
C ALA A 227 -16.75 -6.96 21.79
N MET A 228 -16.16 -6.76 20.61
CA MET A 228 -14.79 -6.26 20.42
C MET A 228 -14.73 -4.77 20.08
N LYS A 229 -15.86 -4.08 19.91
CA LYS A 229 -15.92 -2.67 19.44
C LYS A 229 -15.01 -1.68 20.19
N ASP A 230 -14.79 -1.89 21.49
CA ASP A 230 -13.99 -0.98 22.33
C ASP A 230 -12.49 -1.37 22.35
N ARG A 231 -12.17 -2.55 21.81
CA ARG A 231 -10.85 -3.18 21.83
C ARG A 231 -10.24 -3.29 20.44
N ALA A 232 -11.03 -3.57 19.41
CA ALA A 232 -10.60 -3.74 18.03
C ALA A 232 -10.86 -2.44 17.26
N THR A 233 -9.85 -1.95 16.55
CA THR A 233 -9.95 -0.72 15.78
C THR A 233 -9.17 -0.87 14.48
N ALA A 234 -9.83 -0.56 13.36
CA ALA A 234 -9.19 -0.46 12.06
C ALA A 234 -8.49 0.88 11.92
N GLY A 235 -7.39 0.86 11.19
CA GLY A 235 -6.68 2.02 10.73
C GLY A 235 -7.36 2.81 9.66
N VAL A 236 -6.63 3.85 9.26
CA VAL A 236 -6.81 4.49 7.97
C VAL A 236 -6.59 3.47 6.86
N TRP A 237 -7.64 3.21 6.09
CA TRP A 237 -7.54 2.47 4.84
C TRP A 237 -6.74 3.27 3.81
N SER A 238 -5.85 2.56 3.11
CA SER A 238 -5.05 3.07 2.01
C SER A 238 -5.12 2.10 0.83
N HIS A 239 -4.99 2.64 -0.38
CA HIS A 239 -4.87 1.85 -1.60
C HIS A 239 -3.73 2.38 -2.47
N ARG A 240 -3.13 1.54 -3.32
CA ARG A 240 -2.12 1.97 -4.29
C ARG A 240 -2.05 0.99 -5.46
N ASP A 241 -1.96 1.51 -6.67
CA ASP A 241 -1.65 0.70 -7.86
C ASP A 241 -0.15 0.43 -7.92
N MET A 242 0.21 -0.84 -7.96
CA MET A 242 1.59 -1.31 -7.96
C MET A 242 1.98 -1.79 -9.37
N PRO A 243 3.07 -1.26 -9.95
CA PRO A 243 3.53 -1.58 -11.31
C PRO A 243 4.35 -2.89 -11.37
N TYR A 244 3.81 -3.90 -10.70
CA TYR A 244 4.28 -5.29 -10.69
C TYR A 244 3.09 -6.19 -10.32
N GLY A 245 3.16 -7.44 -10.74
CA GLY A 245 2.08 -8.41 -10.71
C GLY A 245 1.83 -8.98 -9.32
N TRP A 246 0.67 -9.63 -9.21
CA TRP A 246 0.18 -10.28 -8.00
C TRP A 246 1.20 -11.29 -7.44
N GLU A 247 1.85 -12.06 -8.31
CA GLU A 247 2.75 -13.15 -7.95
C GLU A 247 3.95 -12.65 -7.17
N VAL A 248 4.69 -11.68 -7.72
CA VAL A 248 5.89 -11.13 -7.07
C VAL A 248 5.53 -10.29 -5.84
N ALA A 249 4.34 -9.67 -5.83
CA ALA A 249 3.84 -8.96 -4.65
C ALA A 249 3.59 -9.92 -3.48
N PHE A 250 2.97 -11.07 -3.75
CA PHE A 250 2.74 -12.07 -2.71
C PHE A 250 4.01 -12.81 -2.31
N GLU A 251 4.96 -13.05 -3.21
CA GLU A 251 6.26 -13.59 -2.84
C GLU A 251 6.98 -12.70 -1.83
N ASN A 252 6.99 -11.39 -2.11
CA ASN A 252 7.59 -10.40 -1.22
C ASN A 252 6.96 -10.44 0.17
N VAL A 253 5.63 -10.46 0.26
CA VAL A 253 4.95 -10.48 1.56
C VAL A 253 5.03 -11.84 2.26
N THR A 254 5.33 -12.94 1.56
CA THR A 254 5.56 -14.25 2.21
C THR A 254 7.00 -14.47 2.64
N ASP A 255 7.93 -13.61 2.22
CA ASP A 255 9.34 -13.67 2.61
C ASP A 255 9.62 -12.79 3.84
N PRO A 256 9.84 -13.36 5.03
CA PRO A 256 10.18 -12.56 6.22
C PRO A 256 11.63 -12.04 6.21
N ALA A 257 12.52 -12.56 5.36
CA ALA A 257 13.94 -12.24 5.40
C ALA A 257 14.26 -10.86 4.79
N HIS A 258 13.57 -10.47 3.71
CA HIS A 258 13.82 -9.16 3.08
C HIS A 258 13.57 -8.00 4.04
N VAL A 259 12.66 -8.16 5.01
CA VAL A 259 12.22 -7.06 5.89
C VAL A 259 13.39 -6.38 6.60
N ALA A 260 14.37 -7.16 7.05
CA ALA A 260 15.53 -6.63 7.77
C ALA A 260 16.53 -5.88 6.85
N VAL A 261 16.49 -6.16 5.54
CA VAL A 261 17.50 -5.73 4.56
C VAL A 261 16.98 -4.63 3.64
N ALA A 262 15.83 -4.87 3.02
CA ALA A 262 15.18 -3.98 2.07
C ALA A 262 14.79 -2.68 2.76
N HIS A 263 14.14 -2.76 3.93
CA HIS A 263 13.64 -1.62 4.69
C HIS A 263 14.66 -0.97 5.63
N HIS A 264 15.88 -0.80 5.13
CA HIS A 264 16.98 -0.24 5.89
C HIS A 264 16.69 1.19 6.36
N ASN A 265 17.08 1.52 7.59
CA ASN A 265 16.87 2.81 8.26
C ASN A 265 15.39 3.18 8.50
N ILE A 266 14.45 2.29 8.16
CA ILE A 266 13.03 2.41 8.50
C ILE A 266 12.63 1.36 9.53
N VAL A 267 12.81 0.09 9.20
CA VAL A 267 12.49 -1.04 10.10
C VAL A 267 13.74 -1.43 10.91
N SER A 268 14.88 -1.48 10.23
CA SER A 268 16.05 -2.22 10.71
C SER A 268 17.35 -1.69 10.09
N ASN A 269 18.47 -2.24 10.58
CA ASN A 269 19.78 -2.10 10.01
C ASN A 269 20.17 -3.35 9.21
N ARG A 270 20.32 -3.21 7.88
CA ARG A 270 20.64 -4.31 6.97
C ARG A 270 21.99 -5.00 7.20
N TYR A 271 22.90 -4.38 7.95
CA TYR A 271 24.21 -4.95 8.25
C TYR A 271 24.28 -5.60 9.63
N GLU A 272 23.34 -5.28 10.52
CA GLU A 272 23.38 -5.72 11.92
C GLU A 272 22.25 -6.68 12.29
N ASP A 273 21.06 -6.46 11.73
CA ASP A 273 19.82 -7.11 12.14
C ASP A 273 19.40 -8.35 11.35
N PRO A 274 19.88 -8.63 10.10
CA PRO A 274 19.58 -9.89 9.45
C PRO A 274 20.06 -11.07 10.29
N CYS A 275 19.18 -12.07 10.43
CA CYS A 275 19.45 -13.30 11.17
C CYS A 275 18.71 -14.46 10.51
N PRO A 276 19.08 -15.72 10.80
CA PRO A 276 18.29 -16.87 10.39
C PRO A 276 16.84 -16.75 10.89
N ILE A 277 15.88 -17.13 10.05
CA ILE A 277 14.45 -17.12 10.39
C ILE A 277 13.92 -18.54 10.20
N LYS A 278 13.30 -19.07 11.25
CA LYS A 278 12.59 -20.35 11.21
C LYS A 278 11.12 -20.11 10.89
N VAL A 279 10.57 -20.93 10.01
CA VAL A 279 9.17 -20.91 9.58
C VAL A 279 8.47 -22.19 10.08
N ASP A 280 7.45 -22.02 10.91
CA ASP A 280 6.65 -23.10 11.48
C ASP A 280 5.19 -22.96 11.04
N PHE A 281 4.65 -23.89 10.24
CA PHE A 281 3.26 -23.84 9.80
C PHE A 281 2.29 -24.00 10.98
N VAL A 282 1.37 -23.04 11.10
CA VAL A 282 0.27 -23.04 12.09
C VAL A 282 -1.01 -23.58 11.43
N ARG A 283 -1.24 -23.23 10.15
CA ARG A 283 -2.25 -23.84 9.30
C ARG A 283 -1.58 -24.41 8.07
N LYS A 284 -1.78 -25.71 7.84
CA LYS A 284 -1.24 -26.41 6.67
C LYS A 284 -1.82 -25.82 5.38
N PRO A 285 -1.09 -25.90 4.25
CA PRO A 285 -1.58 -25.36 2.99
C PRO A 285 -2.82 -26.09 2.47
N SER A 286 -3.73 -25.32 1.90
CA SER A 286 -4.89 -25.78 1.16
C SER A 286 -5.23 -24.80 0.05
N ASN A 287 -5.94 -25.27 -0.98
CA ASN A 287 -6.37 -24.40 -2.08
C ASN A 287 -7.47 -23.43 -1.65
N LYS A 288 -8.37 -23.86 -0.75
CA LYS A 288 -9.51 -23.05 -0.29
C LYS A 288 -9.15 -22.04 0.79
N GLU A 289 -8.41 -22.45 1.82
CA GLU A 289 -8.12 -21.61 2.99
C GLU A 289 -6.69 -21.03 3.00
N GLY A 290 -5.88 -21.33 1.97
CA GLY A 290 -4.47 -20.92 1.92
C GLY A 290 -3.64 -21.58 3.00
N PHE A 291 -2.75 -20.81 3.64
CA PHE A 291 -1.82 -21.31 4.65
C PHE A 291 -1.44 -20.22 5.66
N SER A 292 -0.99 -20.65 6.83
CA SER A 292 -0.49 -19.72 7.85
C SER A 292 0.74 -20.28 8.53
N PHE A 293 1.72 -19.42 8.78
CA PHE A 293 2.97 -19.81 9.43
C PHE A 293 3.44 -18.76 10.43
N ARG A 294 4.10 -19.25 11.46
CA ARG A 294 4.79 -18.46 12.47
C ARG A 294 6.24 -18.28 12.06
N THR A 295 6.75 -17.07 12.22
CA THR A 295 8.17 -16.76 12.01
C THR A 295 8.88 -16.61 13.34
N THR A 296 10.03 -17.25 13.49
CA THR A 296 10.87 -17.16 14.69
C THR A 296 12.27 -16.74 14.27
N ARG A 297 12.75 -15.59 14.76
CA ARG A 297 14.13 -15.15 14.53
C ARG A 297 15.09 -15.93 15.41
N VAL A 298 16.12 -16.52 14.80
CA VAL A 298 17.13 -17.35 15.46
C VAL A 298 18.44 -16.56 15.51
N GLU A 299 19.14 -16.62 16.66
CA GLU A 299 20.47 -16.00 16.83
C GLU A 299 20.55 -14.47 16.65
N GLN A 300 19.46 -13.76 16.92
CA GLN A 300 19.42 -12.30 16.85
C GLN A 300 20.37 -11.64 17.87
N LYS A 301 21.19 -10.68 17.40
CA LYS A 301 22.21 -10.01 18.23
C LYS A 301 21.64 -8.95 19.18
N LYS A 302 20.56 -8.26 18.77
CA LYS A 302 19.95 -7.15 19.52
C LYS A 302 18.48 -7.44 19.79
N ARG A 303 18.02 -7.18 21.01
CA ARG A 303 16.62 -7.36 21.37
C ARG A 303 15.76 -6.15 20.97
N SER A 304 14.68 -6.35 20.21
CA SER A 304 13.67 -5.32 19.94
C SER A 304 12.61 -5.28 21.05
N PRO A 305 11.94 -4.15 21.32
CA PRO A 305 10.74 -4.09 22.17
C PRO A 305 9.61 -5.01 21.71
N ASP A 306 9.58 -5.35 20.42
CA ASP A 306 8.62 -6.30 19.84
C ASP A 306 9.01 -7.76 20.05
N ASP A 307 10.21 -8.06 20.58
CA ASP A 307 10.74 -9.43 20.64
C ASP A 307 9.94 -10.43 21.47
N ASP A 308 9.00 -9.93 22.26
CA ASP A 308 8.09 -10.73 23.08
C ASP A 308 6.80 -11.11 22.35
N ALA A 309 6.57 -10.57 21.15
CA ALA A 309 5.40 -10.90 20.34
C ALA A 309 5.52 -12.28 19.67
N VAL A 310 4.41 -12.81 19.17
CA VAL A 310 4.40 -13.94 18.25
C VAL A 310 3.91 -13.41 16.91
N THR A 311 4.79 -13.41 15.90
CA THR A 311 4.41 -13.01 14.53
C THR A 311 3.91 -14.21 13.75
N THR A 312 2.69 -14.08 13.22
CA THR A 312 2.06 -15.05 12.33
C THR A 312 1.71 -14.36 11.01
N MET A 313 2.04 -15.01 9.90
CA MET A 313 1.71 -14.59 8.54
C MET A 313 0.61 -15.53 8.04
N ASP A 314 -0.51 -14.97 7.60
CA ASP A 314 -1.70 -15.71 7.23
C ASP A 314 -2.16 -15.32 5.82
N PHE A 315 -1.86 -16.19 4.85
CA PHE A 315 -2.32 -16.05 3.47
C PHE A 315 -3.72 -16.66 3.33
N ARG A 316 -4.67 -15.83 2.89
CA ARG A 316 -6.05 -16.23 2.58
C ARG A 316 -6.36 -15.89 1.12
N PRO A 317 -6.57 -16.90 0.26
CA PRO A 317 -6.99 -16.70 -1.12
C PRO A 317 -8.29 -15.87 -1.19
N PRO A 318 -8.46 -15.04 -2.23
CA PRO A 318 -7.58 -14.92 -3.40
C PRO A 318 -6.44 -13.92 -3.24
N CYS A 319 -6.52 -13.02 -2.25
CA CYS A 319 -5.72 -11.79 -2.32
C CYS A 319 -5.32 -11.20 -0.98
N GLN A 320 -5.43 -11.92 0.14
CA GLN A 320 -5.17 -11.36 1.47
C GLN A 320 -3.95 -11.97 2.17
N MET A 321 -3.13 -11.11 2.76
CA MET A 321 -2.12 -11.45 3.76
C MET A 321 -2.42 -10.70 5.06
N GLN A 322 -2.47 -11.43 6.18
CA GLN A 322 -2.47 -10.83 7.51
C GLN A 322 -1.13 -11.13 8.20
N ILE A 323 -0.38 -10.08 8.52
CA ILE A 323 0.83 -10.21 9.35
C ILE A 323 0.46 -9.73 10.74
N ARG A 324 0.25 -10.67 11.66
CA ARG A 324 -0.20 -10.40 13.04
C ARG A 324 0.93 -10.59 14.03
N SER A 325 1.22 -9.55 14.80
CA SER A 325 2.08 -9.59 15.97
C SER A 325 1.23 -9.62 17.25
N LEU A 326 1.22 -10.75 17.94
CA LEU A 326 0.47 -10.95 19.20
C LEU A 326 1.39 -10.81 20.41
N TYR A 327 1.13 -9.86 21.29
CA TYR A 327 1.94 -9.56 22.47
C TYR A 327 1.50 -10.36 23.70
N PRO A 328 2.36 -10.55 24.72
CA PRO A 328 2.01 -11.27 25.94
C PRO A 328 0.85 -10.66 26.74
N SER A 329 0.56 -9.36 26.56
CA SER A 329 -0.60 -8.70 27.15
C SER A 329 -1.94 -9.09 26.51
N GLY A 330 -1.91 -9.91 25.46
CA GLY A 330 -3.08 -10.21 24.61
C GLY A 330 -3.41 -9.10 23.62
N ALA A 331 -2.69 -7.97 23.64
CA ALA A 331 -2.78 -6.96 22.59
C ALA A 331 -2.20 -7.52 21.28
N SER A 332 -2.74 -7.13 20.14
CA SER A 332 -2.14 -7.45 18.85
C SER A 332 -2.21 -6.30 17.85
N LEU A 333 -1.22 -6.26 16.98
CA LEU A 333 -1.22 -5.42 15.79
C LEU A 333 -1.22 -6.33 14.57
N THR A 334 -2.12 -6.08 13.62
CA THR A 334 -2.18 -6.81 12.37
C THR A 334 -2.04 -5.86 11.21
N LEU A 335 -1.05 -6.09 10.35
CA LEU A 335 -0.99 -5.48 9.03
C LEU A 335 -1.84 -6.31 8.07
N LEU A 336 -2.97 -5.76 7.64
CA LEU A 336 -3.89 -6.36 6.68
C LEU A 336 -3.56 -5.82 5.30
N ILE A 337 -3.08 -6.71 4.43
CA ILE A 337 -2.63 -6.38 3.07
C ILE A 337 -3.48 -7.18 2.10
N ASN A 338 -4.10 -6.50 1.14
CA ASN A 338 -4.72 -7.17 0.02
C ASN A 338 -4.01 -6.75 -1.27
N PHE A 339 -3.44 -7.71 -2.01
CA PHE A 339 -2.95 -7.48 -3.38
C PHE A 339 -3.97 -8.03 -4.36
N VAL A 340 -4.77 -7.15 -4.90
CA VAL A 340 -5.86 -7.47 -5.81
C VAL A 340 -5.28 -7.67 -7.22
N PRO A 341 -5.51 -8.81 -7.88
CA PRO A 341 -5.07 -9.01 -9.26
C PRO A 341 -5.87 -8.11 -10.20
N THR A 342 -5.27 -7.02 -10.67
CA THR A 342 -5.95 -6.05 -11.56
C THR A 342 -5.77 -6.45 -13.01
N LYS A 343 -4.54 -6.41 -13.52
CA LYS A 343 -4.15 -6.90 -14.85
C LYS A 343 -2.76 -7.52 -14.78
N PRO A 344 -2.34 -8.37 -15.73
CA PRO A 344 -1.01 -8.94 -15.74
C PRO A 344 0.10 -7.90 -15.60
N GLY A 345 1.03 -8.17 -14.69
CA GLY A 345 2.11 -7.23 -14.37
C GLY A 345 1.72 -6.06 -13.48
N PHE A 346 0.48 -5.99 -13.00
CA PHE A 346 -0.01 -4.98 -12.07
C PHE A 346 -0.84 -5.61 -10.95
N THR A 347 -0.83 -4.98 -9.78
CA THR A 347 -1.73 -5.32 -8.69
C THR A 347 -2.17 -4.06 -7.97
N LYS A 348 -3.37 -4.07 -7.36
CA LYS A 348 -3.79 -3.00 -6.47
C LYS A 348 -3.59 -3.45 -5.03
N LEU A 349 -2.76 -2.72 -4.30
CA LEU A 349 -2.66 -2.83 -2.85
C LEU A 349 -3.87 -2.14 -2.23
N ILE A 350 -4.64 -2.82 -1.38
CA ILE A 350 -5.59 -2.20 -0.44
C ILE A 350 -5.32 -2.76 0.94
N GLY A 351 -5.05 -1.89 1.89
CA GLY A 351 -4.65 -2.32 3.22
C GLY A 351 -5.02 -1.36 4.33
N SER A 352 -5.00 -1.90 5.53
CA SER A 352 -5.13 -1.17 6.78
C SER A 352 -4.34 -1.90 7.85
N THR A 353 -4.19 -1.26 9.00
CA THR A 353 -3.61 -1.88 10.17
C THR A 353 -4.71 -2.03 11.21
N MET A 354 -4.72 -3.14 11.95
CA MET A 354 -5.75 -3.43 12.95
C MET A 354 -5.09 -3.50 14.31
N LEU A 355 -5.61 -2.71 15.23
CA LEU A 355 -5.19 -2.71 16.62
C LEU A 355 -6.23 -3.44 17.44
N ILE A 356 -5.82 -4.49 18.14
CA ILE A 356 -6.63 -5.17 19.16
C ILE A 356 -5.96 -4.91 20.51
N LYS A 357 -6.70 -4.29 21.43
CA LYS A 357 -6.23 -4.05 22.81
C LYS A 357 -6.26 -5.34 23.63
N GLY A 358 -5.30 -5.44 24.55
CA GLY A 358 -5.31 -6.47 25.60
C GLY A 358 -6.56 -6.39 26.47
N GLU A 359 -6.76 -7.40 27.31
CA GLU A 359 -7.98 -7.49 28.15
C GLU A 359 -8.12 -6.31 29.12
N LYS A 360 -7.01 -5.72 29.57
CA LYS A 360 -7.01 -4.55 30.46
C LYS A 360 -6.88 -3.23 29.67
N GLY A 361 -7.10 -3.27 28.36
CA GLY A 361 -7.02 -2.11 27.47
C GLY A 361 -5.61 -1.75 27.01
N GLU A 362 -4.61 -2.62 27.25
CA GLU A 362 -3.24 -2.36 26.84
C GLU A 362 -3.10 -2.28 25.31
N THR A 363 -2.29 -1.35 24.82
CA THR A 363 -1.89 -1.27 23.42
C THR A 363 -0.46 -1.80 23.23
N PRO A 364 -0.10 -2.33 22.05
CA PRO A 364 1.28 -2.62 21.68
C PRO A 364 2.21 -1.45 21.97
N LYS A 365 3.39 -1.71 22.56
CA LYS A 365 4.38 -0.68 22.90
C LYS A 365 4.99 -0.11 21.62
N GLY A 366 5.19 1.22 21.55
CA GLY A 366 5.77 1.89 20.38
C GLY A 366 4.76 2.36 19.33
N PHE A 367 3.47 2.01 19.47
CA PHE A 367 2.42 2.31 18.48
C PHE A 367 1.44 3.42 18.90
N GLY A 368 1.77 4.22 19.92
CA GLY A 368 0.90 5.30 20.40
C GLY A 368 0.51 6.34 19.35
N MET A 369 1.32 6.51 18.29
CA MET A 369 1.02 7.39 17.15
C MET A 369 -0.09 6.83 16.24
N TYR A 370 -0.37 5.53 16.29
CA TYR A 370 -1.44 4.90 15.51
C TYR A 370 -2.84 5.38 15.94
N ASN A 371 -2.99 5.72 17.23
CA ASN A 371 -4.16 6.39 17.78
C ASN A 371 -4.04 7.93 17.75
N ALA A 372 -2.92 8.49 17.28
CA ALA A 372 -2.84 9.92 17.11
C ALA A 372 -3.78 10.30 15.95
N PRO A 373 -4.61 11.36 16.12
CA PRO A 373 -5.56 11.80 15.09
C PRO A 373 -4.82 12.53 13.96
N LEU A 374 -3.95 11.82 13.25
CA LEU A 374 -3.25 12.34 12.09
C LEU A 374 -4.21 12.38 10.90
N PRO A 375 -4.15 13.43 10.07
CA PRO A 375 -4.93 13.47 8.85
C PRO A 375 -4.64 12.26 7.95
N ARG A 376 -5.68 11.65 7.40
CA ARG A 376 -5.60 10.49 6.48
C ARG A 376 -4.55 10.66 5.37
N TRP A 377 -4.54 11.83 4.73
CA TRP A 377 -3.58 12.14 3.66
C TRP A 377 -2.11 12.09 4.13
N LEU A 378 -1.83 12.43 5.40
CA LEU A 378 -0.47 12.44 5.92
C LEU A 378 0.06 11.01 6.07
N MET A 379 -0.79 10.10 6.53
CA MET A 379 -0.45 8.67 6.60
C MET A 379 -0.21 8.09 5.21
N HIS A 380 -1.02 8.50 4.23
CA HIS A 380 -0.88 8.05 2.84
C HIS A 380 0.42 8.50 2.19
N VAL A 381 0.82 9.78 2.31
CA VAL A 381 2.05 10.28 1.67
C VAL A 381 3.34 9.74 2.33
N LEU A 382 3.25 9.19 3.55
CA LEU A 382 4.35 8.50 4.20
C LEU A 382 4.49 7.03 3.75
N GLY A 383 3.40 6.40 3.31
CA GLY A 383 3.39 5.01 2.83
C GLY A 383 4.44 4.71 1.73
N PRO A 384 4.57 5.55 0.67
CA PRO A 384 5.57 5.35 -0.37
C PRO A 384 7.02 5.31 0.12
N VAL A 385 7.34 5.93 1.26
CA VAL A 385 8.70 5.90 1.84
C VAL A 385 9.11 4.47 2.22
N PHE A 386 8.13 3.61 2.50
CA PHE A 386 8.31 2.19 2.76
C PHE A 386 8.13 1.36 1.47
N LEU A 387 6.98 1.49 0.81
CA LEU A 387 6.62 0.64 -0.36
C LEU A 387 7.57 0.79 -1.55
N ASN A 388 8.17 1.98 -1.75
CA ASN A 388 9.10 2.18 -2.86
C ASN A 388 10.45 1.49 -2.66
N GLN A 389 10.77 1.00 -1.45
CA GLN A 389 11.99 0.24 -1.20
C GLN A 389 11.93 -1.17 -1.80
N ASP A 390 10.73 -1.72 -1.97
CA ASP A 390 10.52 -3.02 -2.62
C ASP A 390 10.25 -2.85 -4.12
N ALA A 391 9.49 -1.81 -4.50
CA ALA A 391 8.92 -1.68 -5.83
C ALA A 391 9.94 -1.83 -6.97
N VAL A 392 11.15 -1.29 -6.81
CA VAL A 392 12.22 -1.41 -7.81
C VAL A 392 12.69 -2.85 -8.00
N PHE A 393 12.82 -3.60 -6.91
CA PHE A 393 13.25 -4.99 -6.94
C PHE A 393 12.17 -5.88 -7.52
N LEU A 394 10.93 -5.73 -7.07
CA LEU A 394 9.81 -6.56 -7.52
C LEU A 394 9.52 -6.36 -9.01
N HIS A 395 9.61 -5.11 -9.48
CA HIS A 395 9.50 -4.82 -10.90
C HIS A 395 10.61 -5.50 -11.71
N HIS A 396 11.86 -5.42 -11.26
CA HIS A 396 12.98 -6.06 -11.96
C HIS A 396 12.90 -7.59 -11.93
N GLN A 397 12.55 -8.15 -10.77
CA GLN A 397 12.36 -9.58 -10.53
C GLN A 397 11.30 -10.17 -11.46
N GLN A 398 10.15 -9.49 -11.60
CA GLN A 398 9.11 -9.87 -12.55
C GLN A 398 9.64 -9.90 -13.99
N ASN A 399 10.30 -8.83 -14.42
CA ASN A 399 10.78 -8.73 -15.80
C ASN A 399 11.83 -9.80 -16.12
N ILE A 400 12.69 -10.16 -15.16
CA ILE A 400 13.64 -11.27 -15.31
C ILE A 400 12.88 -12.59 -15.47
N LEU A 401 11.96 -12.89 -14.56
CA LEU A 401 11.17 -14.14 -14.62
C LEU A 401 10.42 -14.27 -15.95
N GLU A 402 9.75 -13.20 -16.38
CA GLU A 402 8.98 -13.23 -17.62
C GLU A 402 9.89 -13.39 -18.84
N LYS A 403 11.06 -12.75 -18.84
CA LYS A 403 12.06 -12.91 -19.89
C LYS A 403 12.61 -14.34 -19.94
N GLU A 404 12.94 -14.94 -18.81
CA GLU A 404 13.45 -16.32 -18.74
C GLU A 404 12.39 -17.34 -19.17
N LYS A 405 11.13 -17.13 -18.76
CA LYS A 405 10.00 -17.94 -19.22
C LYS A 405 9.80 -17.83 -20.73
N ARG A 406 9.74 -16.61 -21.28
CA ARG A 406 9.51 -16.39 -22.73
C ARG A 406 10.66 -16.88 -23.61
N LYS A 407 11.91 -16.61 -23.21
CA LYS A 407 13.09 -16.91 -24.05
C LYS A 407 13.58 -18.34 -23.89
N HIS A 408 13.51 -18.89 -22.68
CA HIS A 408 14.15 -20.16 -22.35
C HIS A 408 13.16 -21.22 -21.86
N GLY A 409 11.86 -20.90 -21.72
CA GLY A 409 10.86 -21.83 -21.21
C GLY A 409 11.05 -22.20 -19.74
N LYS A 410 11.88 -21.45 -19.00
CA LYS A 410 12.21 -21.77 -17.61
C LYS A 410 11.02 -21.57 -16.68
N SER A 411 10.84 -22.52 -15.79
CA SER A 411 9.96 -22.39 -14.63
C SER A 411 10.59 -21.46 -13.57
N TRP A 412 9.79 -21.07 -12.57
CA TRP A 412 10.29 -20.34 -11.41
C TRP A 412 11.34 -21.16 -10.63
N LYS A 413 11.21 -22.49 -10.59
CA LYS A 413 12.14 -23.42 -9.90
C LYS A 413 13.53 -23.43 -10.53
N GLU A 414 13.61 -23.20 -11.83
CA GLU A 414 14.88 -23.10 -12.57
C GLU A 414 15.46 -21.68 -12.53
N SER A 415 14.62 -20.69 -12.27
CA SER A 415 15.02 -19.29 -12.22
C SER A 415 15.46 -18.86 -10.83
N TYR A 416 14.92 -19.47 -9.77
CA TYR A 416 15.21 -19.15 -8.38
C TYR A 416 16.02 -20.22 -7.67
N TRP A 417 16.84 -19.77 -6.72
CA TRP A 417 17.49 -20.61 -5.73
C TRP A 417 17.18 -20.07 -4.34
N ILE A 418 16.22 -20.73 -3.67
CA ILE A 418 15.66 -20.31 -2.38
C ILE A 418 15.76 -21.45 -1.34
N PRO A 419 16.99 -21.75 -0.85
CA PRO A 419 17.29 -22.99 -0.13
C PRO A 419 17.05 -22.93 1.39
N THR A 420 16.69 -21.78 1.94
CA THR A 420 16.74 -21.55 3.39
C THR A 420 15.40 -21.81 4.06
N GLU A 421 15.43 -21.99 5.38
CA GLU A 421 14.22 -22.13 6.20
C GLU A 421 13.28 -20.91 6.10
N ALA A 422 13.82 -19.72 5.84
CA ALA A 422 13.04 -18.50 5.66
C ALA A 422 12.21 -18.53 4.37
N ASP A 423 12.65 -19.29 3.36
CA ASP A 423 12.03 -19.34 2.03
C ASP A 423 10.77 -20.22 1.98
N LYS A 424 10.48 -20.99 3.04
CA LYS A 424 9.37 -21.96 3.07
C LYS A 424 8.02 -21.32 2.70
N GLY A 425 7.74 -20.12 3.20
CA GLY A 425 6.51 -19.38 2.86
C GLY A 425 6.39 -19.11 1.37
N THR A 426 7.44 -18.58 0.76
CA THR A 426 7.53 -18.28 -0.68
C THR A 426 7.44 -19.53 -1.55
N VAL A 427 8.15 -20.61 -1.16
CA VAL A 427 8.07 -21.92 -1.84
C VAL A 427 6.63 -22.45 -1.80
N THR A 428 5.97 -22.41 -0.65
CA THR A 428 4.57 -22.86 -0.50
C THR A 428 3.62 -22.03 -1.34
N LEU A 429 3.76 -20.70 -1.37
CA LEU A 429 2.97 -19.82 -2.24
C LEU A 429 3.12 -20.20 -3.72
N ARG A 430 4.34 -20.38 -4.20
CA ARG A 430 4.60 -20.74 -5.60
C ARG A 430 4.05 -22.11 -5.96
N ARG A 431 4.16 -23.10 -5.07
CA ARG A 431 3.51 -24.40 -5.23
C ARG A 431 1.98 -24.27 -5.27
N TRP A 432 1.40 -23.41 -4.42
CA TRP A 432 -0.02 -23.13 -4.41
C TRP A 432 -0.46 -22.53 -5.74
N LEU A 433 0.30 -21.56 -6.28
CA LEU A 433 0.06 -21.03 -7.63
C LEU A 433 0.16 -22.12 -8.71
N ASP A 434 1.22 -22.95 -8.70
CA ASP A 434 1.40 -24.03 -9.69
C ASP A 434 0.20 -24.98 -9.70
N LYS A 435 -0.30 -25.39 -8.52
CA LYS A 435 -1.48 -26.27 -8.38
C LYS A 435 -2.74 -25.62 -8.94
N ASN A 436 -2.89 -24.32 -8.75
CA ASN A 436 -4.05 -23.55 -9.19
C ASN A 436 -3.92 -22.99 -10.63
N GLY A 437 -2.81 -23.25 -11.32
CA GLY A 437 -2.58 -22.82 -12.70
C GLY A 437 -2.16 -21.36 -12.85
N GLY A 438 -1.63 -20.75 -11.80
CA GLY A 438 -1.30 -19.33 -11.73
C GLY A 438 -2.51 -18.47 -11.30
N VAL A 439 -2.43 -17.16 -11.58
CA VAL A 439 -3.57 -16.27 -11.43
C VAL A 439 -4.62 -16.60 -12.50
N GLY A 440 -5.85 -16.85 -12.07
CA GLY A 440 -6.99 -17.12 -12.95
C GLY A 440 -7.51 -15.84 -13.59
N TRP A 441 -6.76 -15.31 -14.56
CA TRP A 441 -7.20 -14.19 -15.38
C TRP A 441 -8.48 -14.55 -16.15
N SER A 442 -9.39 -13.59 -16.28
CA SER A 442 -10.59 -13.79 -17.08
C SER A 442 -10.25 -14.15 -18.53
N LYS A 443 -11.18 -14.77 -19.25
CA LYS A 443 -11.01 -15.10 -20.67
C LYS A 443 -10.84 -13.86 -21.56
N ALA A 444 -11.31 -12.70 -21.11
CA ALA A 444 -11.21 -11.44 -21.83
C ALA A 444 -9.89 -10.70 -21.57
N ALA A 445 -9.13 -11.10 -20.54
CA ALA A 445 -7.90 -10.43 -20.15
C ALA A 445 -6.80 -10.57 -21.23
N ASN A 446 -6.14 -9.45 -21.53
CA ASN A 446 -4.83 -9.52 -22.19
C ASN A 446 -3.81 -10.07 -21.19
N THR A 447 -3.22 -11.23 -21.48
CA THR A 447 -2.24 -11.91 -20.62
C THR A 447 -0.81 -11.39 -20.76
N ASP A 448 -0.56 -10.47 -21.69
CA ASP A 448 0.75 -9.86 -21.88
C ASP A 448 1.10 -8.91 -20.72
N ILE A 449 2.25 -9.14 -20.11
CA ILE A 449 2.84 -8.20 -19.15
C ILE A 449 3.42 -7.01 -19.91
N GLU A 450 2.81 -5.84 -19.73
CA GLU A 450 3.32 -4.57 -20.24
C GLU A 450 4.61 -4.19 -19.49
N THR A 451 5.69 -3.91 -20.24
CA THR A 451 6.91 -3.38 -19.63
C THR A 451 6.67 -1.96 -19.14
N THR A 452 6.73 -1.77 -17.83
CA THR A 452 6.59 -0.46 -17.20
C THR A 452 7.92 0.28 -17.19
N ASP A 453 7.92 1.58 -17.51
CA ASP A 453 9.11 2.42 -17.44
C ASP A 453 9.46 2.77 -15.98
N LYS A 454 10.75 3.02 -15.68
CA LYS A 454 11.24 3.40 -14.35
C LYS A 454 10.50 4.62 -13.79
N GLU A 455 10.12 5.58 -14.64
CA GLU A 455 9.39 6.79 -14.24
C GLU A 455 8.03 6.46 -13.61
N GLN A 456 7.37 5.38 -14.02
CA GLN A 456 6.08 4.98 -13.47
C GLN A 456 6.19 4.27 -12.11
N LEU A 457 7.37 3.74 -11.74
CA LEU A 457 7.57 3.04 -10.47
C LEU A 457 7.33 3.93 -9.25
N PHE A 458 7.73 5.20 -9.36
CA PHE A 458 7.68 6.16 -8.25
C PHE A 458 6.62 7.24 -8.44
N ASP A 459 5.85 7.21 -9.53
CA ASP A 459 4.71 8.10 -9.78
C ASP A 459 3.59 7.82 -8.76
N THR A 460 3.64 8.57 -7.65
CA THR A 460 2.67 8.52 -6.56
C THR A 460 1.36 9.16 -6.97
N TYR A 461 1.39 10.09 -7.95
CA TYR A 461 0.17 10.72 -8.41
C TYR A 461 -0.75 9.72 -9.11
N LYS A 462 -0.23 9.01 -10.11
CA LYS A 462 -0.98 8.00 -10.86
C LYS A 462 -1.30 6.77 -10.04
N SER A 463 -0.36 6.31 -9.20
CA SER A 463 -0.57 5.11 -8.38
C SER A 463 -1.51 5.32 -7.19
N HIS A 464 -1.77 6.56 -6.77
CA HIS A 464 -2.57 6.83 -5.57
C HIS A 464 -3.29 8.19 -5.59
N THR A 465 -2.56 9.32 -5.65
CA THR A 465 -3.12 10.65 -5.33
C THR A 465 -4.32 11.02 -6.20
N CYS A 466 -4.30 10.68 -7.49
CA CYS A 466 -5.40 11.01 -8.41
C CYS A 466 -6.68 10.23 -8.10
N GLN A 467 -6.58 9.11 -7.39
CA GLN A 467 -7.70 8.25 -7.01
C GLN A 467 -8.10 8.43 -5.52
N CYS A 468 -7.31 9.12 -4.71
CA CYS A 468 -7.58 9.32 -3.27
C CYS A 468 -8.12 10.73 -2.98
N ALA A 469 -9.38 10.82 -2.54
CA ALA A 469 -10.05 12.10 -2.29
C ALA A 469 -9.37 12.93 -1.19
N ALA A 470 -8.84 12.26 -0.15
CA ALA A 470 -8.10 12.93 0.92
C ALA A 470 -6.80 13.57 0.42
N CYS A 471 -6.02 12.84 -0.37
CA CYS A 471 -4.76 13.32 -0.94
C CYS A 471 -4.98 14.41 -2.00
N GLN A 472 -6.03 14.31 -2.84
CA GLN A 472 -6.38 15.40 -3.75
C GLN A 472 -6.73 16.71 -3.02
N ARG A 473 -7.51 16.64 -1.94
CA ARG A 473 -7.85 17.83 -1.13
C ARG A 473 -6.59 18.43 -0.51
N ALA A 474 -5.72 17.59 0.05
CA ALA A 474 -4.46 18.02 0.65
C ALA A 474 -3.49 18.64 -0.38
N LEU A 475 -3.40 18.07 -1.58
CA LEU A 475 -2.62 18.62 -2.68
C LEU A 475 -3.13 20.00 -3.09
N LYS A 476 -4.44 20.16 -3.32
CA LYS A 476 -5.07 21.45 -3.63
C LYS A 476 -4.81 22.50 -2.55
N TRP A 477 -4.86 22.10 -1.27
CA TRP A 477 -4.53 22.99 -0.16
C TRP A 477 -3.05 23.38 -0.15
N THR A 478 -2.16 22.40 -0.31
CA THR A 478 -0.70 22.61 -0.34
C THR A 478 -0.30 23.53 -1.50
N ASP A 479 -0.95 23.41 -2.65
CA ASP A 479 -0.76 24.29 -3.80
C ASP A 479 -1.13 25.74 -3.49
N ARG A 480 -2.28 25.97 -2.83
CA ARG A 480 -2.71 27.32 -2.42
C ARG A 480 -1.74 27.92 -1.41
N VAL A 481 -1.32 27.14 -0.42
CA VAL A 481 -0.33 27.57 0.59
C VAL A 481 1.00 27.91 -0.07
N ASN A 482 1.49 27.06 -0.98
CA ASN A 482 2.74 27.30 -1.70
C ASN A 482 2.70 28.59 -2.53
N LYS A 483 1.63 28.81 -3.29
CA LYS A 483 1.41 30.05 -4.06
C LYS A 483 1.36 31.27 -3.15
N THR A 484 0.64 31.17 -2.03
CA THR A 484 0.52 32.26 -1.05
C THR A 484 1.89 32.63 -0.47
N PHE A 485 2.69 31.65 -0.04
CA PHE A 485 4.05 31.92 0.44
C PHE A 485 4.94 32.54 -0.65
N LYS A 486 4.90 32.04 -1.88
CA LYS A 486 5.68 32.58 -3.00
C LYS A 486 5.35 34.04 -3.31
N TYR A 487 4.06 34.36 -3.48
CA TYR A 487 3.66 35.73 -3.79
C TYR A 487 3.89 36.68 -2.61
N SER A 488 3.67 36.22 -1.38
CA SER A 488 3.95 37.03 -0.18
C SER A 488 5.45 37.27 0.01
N ALA A 489 6.30 36.28 -0.28
CA ALA A 489 7.75 36.42 -0.24
C ALA A 489 8.24 37.45 -1.27
N LEU A 490 7.73 37.39 -2.50
CA LEU A 490 8.03 38.36 -3.56
C LEU A 490 7.57 39.77 -3.15
N ALA A 491 6.34 39.92 -2.67
CA ALA A 491 5.82 41.22 -2.22
C ALA A 491 6.65 41.81 -1.06
N CYS A 492 7.01 41.00 -0.06
CA CYS A 492 7.85 41.45 1.06
C CYS A 492 9.26 41.80 0.60
N ALA A 493 9.86 41.02 -0.30
CA ALA A 493 11.18 41.30 -0.85
C ALA A 493 11.17 42.62 -1.67
N SER A 494 10.19 42.81 -2.55
CA SER A 494 10.03 44.04 -3.34
C SER A 494 9.80 45.27 -2.46
N ALA A 495 8.94 45.17 -1.45
CA ALA A 495 8.70 46.25 -0.50
C ALA A 495 9.94 46.54 0.36
N GLY A 496 10.65 45.49 0.80
CA GLY A 496 11.89 45.62 1.57
C GLY A 496 13.01 46.29 0.79
N LEU A 497 13.19 45.94 -0.49
CA LEU A 497 14.15 46.58 -1.38
C LEU A 497 13.78 48.05 -1.64
N SER A 498 12.51 48.33 -1.90
CA SER A 498 12.04 49.70 -2.19
C SER A 498 12.14 50.63 -0.98
N ALA A 499 11.87 50.10 0.21
CA ALA A 499 11.86 50.88 1.46
C ALA A 499 13.21 50.83 2.22
N GLY A 500 14.20 50.08 1.74
CA GLY A 500 15.44 49.83 2.50
C GLY A 500 15.20 49.13 3.86
N SER A 501 14.13 48.35 3.96
CA SER A 501 13.65 47.79 5.24
C SER A 501 14.13 46.36 5.44
N TRP A 502 15.14 46.19 6.29
CA TRP A 502 15.67 44.87 6.67
C TRP A 502 14.59 43.92 7.23
N PRO A 503 13.66 44.34 8.12
CA PRO A 503 12.60 43.45 8.60
C PRO A 503 11.71 42.87 7.49
N LEU A 504 11.41 43.66 6.44
CA LEU A 504 10.63 43.18 5.30
C LEU A 504 11.41 42.19 4.44
N LEU A 505 12.72 42.39 4.27
CA LEU A 505 13.61 41.44 3.58
C LEU A 505 13.71 40.11 4.35
N ALA A 506 13.88 40.18 5.68
CA ALA A 506 13.89 38.99 6.54
C ALA A 506 12.54 38.25 6.52
N GLY A 507 11.43 38.98 6.54
CA GLY A 507 10.09 38.42 6.35
C GLY A 507 9.94 37.73 4.99
N GLY A 508 10.43 38.35 3.92
CA GLY A 508 10.47 37.76 2.58
C GLY A 508 11.26 36.44 2.54
N ALA A 509 12.42 36.39 3.19
CA ALA A 509 13.23 35.17 3.28
C ALA A 509 12.53 34.05 4.06
N ALA A 510 11.89 34.37 5.20
CA ALA A 510 11.12 33.39 5.98
C ALA A 510 9.93 32.82 5.18
N LEU A 511 9.18 33.68 4.48
CA LEU A 511 8.10 33.27 3.58
C LEU A 511 8.64 32.42 2.41
N GLY A 512 9.83 32.76 1.90
CA GLY A 512 10.54 31.97 0.89
C GLY A 512 10.90 30.56 1.39
N ALA A 513 11.37 30.43 2.63
CA ALA A 513 11.60 29.14 3.25
C ALA A 513 10.29 28.34 3.42
N GLY A 514 9.19 29.01 3.78
CA GLY A 514 7.84 28.41 3.80
C GLY A 514 7.37 27.92 2.42
N ALA A 515 7.66 28.68 1.36
CA ALA A 515 7.43 28.26 -0.02
C ALA A 515 8.27 27.02 -0.39
N HIS A 516 9.53 26.96 0.02
CA HIS A 516 10.37 25.80 -0.22
C HIS A 516 9.86 24.54 0.52
N ALA A 517 9.54 24.67 1.81
CA ALA A 517 9.01 23.58 2.62
C ALA A 517 7.68 23.04 2.09
N SER A 518 6.74 23.93 1.72
CA SER A 518 5.47 23.52 1.11
C SER A 518 5.65 22.91 -0.28
N ALA A 519 6.63 23.34 -1.08
CA ALA A 519 6.94 22.71 -2.36
C ALA A 519 7.48 21.28 -2.17
N LYS A 520 8.27 21.05 -1.12
CA LYS A 520 8.75 19.72 -0.78
C LYS A 520 7.62 18.78 -0.34
N LEU A 521 6.71 19.26 0.51
CA LEU A 521 5.51 18.53 0.88
C LEU A 521 4.64 18.22 -0.35
N ARG A 522 4.46 19.21 -1.23
CA ARG A 522 3.73 19.06 -2.50
C ARG A 522 4.32 17.94 -3.36
N ARG A 523 5.65 17.82 -3.43
CA ARG A 523 6.33 16.80 -4.24
C ARG A 523 5.95 15.38 -3.82
N MET A 524 5.73 15.13 -2.53
CA MET A 524 5.35 13.80 -2.02
C MET A 524 4.02 13.28 -2.57
N PHE A 525 3.13 14.15 -3.07
CA PHE A 525 1.89 13.75 -3.74
C PHE A 525 2.10 13.31 -5.19
N TYR A 526 3.25 13.62 -5.78
CA TYR A 526 3.59 13.27 -7.16
C TYR A 526 4.61 12.14 -7.23
N GLU A 527 5.66 12.24 -6.42
CA GLU A 527 6.80 11.37 -6.53
C GLU A 527 7.52 11.29 -5.20
N VAL A 528 7.86 10.07 -4.81
CA VAL A 528 8.80 9.79 -3.73
C VAL A 528 9.92 8.94 -4.34
N PRO A 529 10.96 9.56 -4.90
CA PRO A 529 12.03 8.80 -5.53
C PRO A 529 12.74 7.97 -4.46
N PHE A 530 13.06 6.75 -4.83
CA PHE A 530 13.91 5.86 -4.04
C PHE A 530 15.20 5.63 -4.81
N HIS A 531 16.32 5.97 -4.18
CA HIS A 531 17.66 5.65 -4.64
C HIS A 531 18.25 4.67 -3.63
N HIS A 532 18.96 3.65 -4.12
CA HIS A 532 19.65 2.77 -3.19
C HIS A 532 20.66 3.59 -2.38
N GLN A 533 20.68 3.36 -1.08
CA GLN A 533 21.49 4.13 -0.13
C GLN A 533 22.98 4.19 -0.55
N ASP A 534 23.49 3.14 -1.21
CA ASP A 534 24.86 3.09 -1.72
C ASP A 534 25.12 4.12 -2.84
N GLU A 535 24.12 4.48 -3.66
CA GLU A 535 24.20 5.58 -4.64
C GLU A 535 24.19 6.94 -3.94
N MET A 536 23.41 7.09 -2.87
CA MET A 536 23.35 8.34 -2.09
C MET A 536 24.61 8.60 -1.26
N ASP A 537 25.31 7.54 -0.85
CA ASP A 537 26.58 7.65 -0.14
C ASP A 537 27.74 7.82 -1.14
N ALA A 538 27.67 7.23 -2.35
CA ALA A 538 28.60 7.53 -3.45
C ALA A 538 28.51 8.99 -3.95
N GLU A 539 27.30 9.59 -4.01
CA GLU A 539 27.12 11.01 -4.32
C GLU A 539 27.69 11.93 -3.22
N LYS A 540 27.64 11.52 -1.95
CA LYS A 540 28.24 12.27 -0.83
C LYS A 540 29.75 12.13 -0.78
N ASP A 541 30.28 10.98 -1.18
CA ASP A 541 31.70 10.67 -1.16
C ASP A 541 32.40 11.07 -2.48
N GLY A 542 31.68 11.70 -3.42
CA GLY A 542 32.24 12.26 -4.66
C GLY A 542 32.77 11.21 -5.63
N PHE A 543 32.17 10.02 -5.66
CA PHE A 543 32.61 8.94 -6.55
C PHE A 543 31.77 8.93 -7.84
N ASP A 544 32.27 9.61 -8.88
CA ASP A 544 31.69 9.57 -10.23
C ASP A 544 31.76 8.15 -10.82
N SER A 545 30.67 7.39 -10.74
CA SER A 545 30.55 6.12 -11.47
C SER A 545 30.07 6.34 -12.90
N VAL A 546 30.87 7.02 -13.72
CA VAL A 546 30.69 7.06 -15.19
C VAL A 546 32.03 6.79 -15.88
N ASN A 547 32.48 5.53 -15.84
CA ASN A 547 33.14 4.85 -16.96
C ASN A 547 33.71 3.49 -16.53
N THR A 548 32.94 2.43 -16.73
CA THR A 548 33.51 1.09 -16.91
C THR A 548 32.77 0.40 -18.05
N ARG A 549 33.15 0.72 -19.30
CA ARG A 549 32.94 -0.22 -20.41
C ARG A 549 33.74 -1.50 -20.11
N PRO A 550 33.18 -2.70 -20.33
CA PRO A 550 33.94 -3.93 -20.18
C PRO A 550 34.97 -4.01 -21.30
N LYS A 551 36.27 -3.97 -20.95
CA LYS A 551 37.33 -4.35 -21.89
C LYS A 551 37.21 -5.85 -22.15
N GLN A 552 37.07 -6.20 -23.43
CA GLN A 552 37.10 -7.56 -23.93
C GLN A 552 38.36 -8.28 -23.46
N ALA A 553 38.18 -9.50 -22.97
CA ALA A 553 39.27 -10.42 -22.65
C ALA A 553 39.94 -10.86 -23.95
N ALA A 554 41.23 -10.54 -24.10
CA ALA A 554 42.12 -11.18 -25.04
C ALA A 554 43.27 -11.82 -24.26
N THR A 555 43.48 -13.08 -24.57
CA THR A 555 44.46 -14.03 -24.04
C THR A 555 45.91 -13.54 -24.16
N LYS A 556 46.72 -13.76 -23.11
CA LYS A 556 48.08 -14.33 -23.20
C LYS A 556 48.67 -14.66 -21.83
N GLU A 557 49.39 -15.77 -21.83
CA GLU A 557 50.08 -16.51 -20.75
C GLU A 557 51.31 -15.80 -20.15
N PRO A 558 51.97 -16.37 -19.11
CA PRO A 558 52.54 -15.65 -17.97
C PRO A 558 54.05 -15.42 -18.06
N ASP A 559 54.57 -14.44 -17.31
CA ASP A 559 55.89 -14.61 -16.68
C ASP A 559 56.18 -13.62 -15.52
N LYS A 560 56.84 -14.17 -14.49
CA LYS A 560 57.80 -13.58 -13.53
C LYS A 560 57.38 -12.52 -12.49
N GLN A 561 57.07 -13.05 -11.31
CA GLN A 561 57.78 -12.86 -10.02
C GLN A 561 58.66 -11.59 -9.86
N THR A 562 58.25 -10.68 -8.97
CA THR A 562 59.15 -10.05 -7.97
C THR A 562 58.36 -9.68 -6.72
N SER A 563 58.97 -9.98 -5.58
CA SER A 563 58.49 -9.79 -4.22
C SER A 563 58.81 -8.38 -3.72
N GLU A 564 57.87 -7.70 -3.08
CA GLU A 564 58.20 -6.63 -2.13
C GLU A 564 57.20 -6.59 -0.96
N SER A 565 57.77 -6.40 0.22
CA SER A 565 57.21 -6.63 1.55
C SER A 565 56.26 -5.52 2.02
N MET A 566 55.07 -5.89 2.50
CA MET A 566 54.18 -5.01 3.28
C MET A 566 54.68 -4.88 4.74
N LYS A 567 54.79 -3.63 5.22
CA LYS A 567 54.88 -3.29 6.65
C LYS A 567 53.49 -2.99 7.22
N PRO A 568 53.18 -3.34 8.48
CA PRO A 568 51.87 -3.14 9.08
C PRO A 568 51.68 -1.71 9.63
N VAL A 569 50.47 -1.17 9.47
CA VAL A 569 49.99 0.07 10.11
C VAL A 569 49.20 -0.29 11.39
N PRO A 570 49.39 0.42 12.52
CA PRO A 570 48.79 0.05 13.81
C PRO A 570 47.30 0.44 13.93
N PRO A 571 46.54 -0.20 14.86
CA PRO A 571 45.12 0.04 15.02
C PRO A 571 44.84 1.40 15.70
N SER A 572 43.92 2.17 15.13
CA SER A 572 43.36 3.37 15.77
C SER A 572 42.27 2.96 16.77
N GLY A 573 42.31 3.54 17.96
CA GLY A 573 41.43 3.25 19.10
C GLY A 573 39.98 3.73 18.94
N PRO A 574 39.12 3.44 19.94
CA PRO A 574 37.68 3.54 19.81
C PRO A 574 37.21 5.01 19.80
N LYS A 575 36.41 5.37 18.80
CA LYS A 575 35.63 6.62 18.81
C LYS A 575 34.34 6.42 19.62
N PRO A 576 33.91 7.43 20.38
CA PRO A 576 32.77 7.32 21.29
C PRO A 576 31.45 7.21 20.51
N THR A 577 30.59 6.31 20.99
CA THR A 577 29.23 6.07 20.53
C THR A 577 28.32 7.21 20.97
N GLY A 578 27.67 7.88 20.02
CA GLY A 578 26.70 8.94 20.31
C GLY A 578 25.78 9.24 19.13
N SER A 579 24.52 8.80 19.24
CA SER A 579 23.33 9.40 18.62
C SER A 579 23.41 9.77 17.11
N SER A 580 23.26 8.79 16.22
CA SER A 580 23.08 9.03 14.76
C SER A 580 21.63 9.36 14.36
N SER A 581 20.70 9.30 15.29
CA SER A 581 19.26 9.45 15.03
C SER A 581 18.84 10.90 14.71
N PHE A 582 19.48 11.89 15.35
CA PHE A 582 19.09 13.30 15.25
C PHE A 582 19.54 14.00 13.95
N SER A 583 20.54 13.45 13.24
CA SER A 583 21.10 14.05 12.02
C SER A 583 20.30 13.72 10.75
N PHE A 584 19.57 12.61 10.74
CA PHE A 584 18.82 12.11 9.58
C PHE A 584 17.72 13.07 9.11
N TRP A 585 16.95 13.65 10.04
CA TRP A 585 15.85 14.56 9.71
C TRP A 585 16.27 16.01 9.46
N LYS A 586 17.39 16.42 10.05
CA LYS A 586 17.91 17.79 9.91
C LYS A 586 18.32 18.10 8.47
N ASN A 587 18.90 17.12 7.79
CA ASN A 587 19.30 17.24 6.38
C ASN A 587 18.12 17.08 5.41
N ARG A 588 17.05 16.36 5.77
CA ARG A 588 15.88 16.17 4.91
C ARG A 588 14.82 17.28 5.05
N LEU A 589 14.78 18.03 6.14
CA LEU A 589 13.82 19.14 6.35
C LEU A 589 14.42 20.55 6.22
N GLY A 590 15.73 20.65 5.90
CA GLY A 590 16.37 21.93 5.57
C GLY A 590 16.46 22.93 6.74
N TRP A 591 16.46 22.45 7.98
CA TRP A 591 16.65 23.31 9.15
C TRP A 591 18.13 23.33 9.56
N SER A 592 18.92 24.16 8.88
CA SER A 592 20.23 24.58 9.38
C SER A 592 20.04 25.76 10.35
N LYS A 593 20.71 25.71 11.50
CA LYS A 593 20.96 26.93 12.29
C LYS A 593 22.06 27.72 11.55
N PRO A 594 22.01 29.06 11.50
CA PRO A 594 23.14 29.85 11.02
C PRO A 594 24.38 29.53 11.88
N LYS A 595 25.54 29.35 11.23
CA LYS A 595 26.83 29.22 11.91
C LYS A 595 27.15 30.55 12.61
N PRO A 596 27.73 30.55 13.83
CA PRO A 596 28.27 31.78 14.40
C PRO A 596 29.45 32.25 13.55
N GLU A 597 29.44 33.52 13.17
CA GLU A 597 30.62 34.20 12.62
C GLU A 597 31.72 34.22 13.68
N GLU A 598 32.89 33.68 13.33
CA GLU A 598 34.13 33.97 14.06
C GLU A 598 34.54 35.40 13.74
N ALA A 599 34.39 36.27 14.74
CA ALA A 599 35.01 37.58 14.73
C ALA A 599 36.53 37.42 14.83
N VAL A 600 37.25 37.91 13.83
CA VAL A 600 38.68 38.21 13.93
C VAL A 600 38.89 39.65 13.47
N LYS A 601 39.57 40.40 14.34
CA LYS A 601 40.04 41.78 14.15
C LYS A 601 41.00 41.91 12.97
#